data_AF-A0A2S7PYS9-F1
#
_entry.id   AF-A0A2S7PYS9-F1
#
_cell.length_a   1.000
_cell.length_b   1.000
_cell.length_c   1.000
_cell.angle_alpha   90.00
_cell.angle_beta   90.00
_cell.angle_gamma   90.00
#
_symmetry.space_group_name_H-M   'P 1'
#
loop_
_entity.id
_entity.type
_entity.pdbx_description
1 polymer ?
#
loop_
_entity_poly.entity_id
_entity_poly.type
_entity_poly.pdbx_seq_one_letter_code
_entity_poly.pdbx_strand_id
1 'polypeptide(L)'
;MTTMHVQDLKDVVGDKSRGRGTSPLVLGERVTRWTLAVPVLLWSPICALVLSAWVAAIPAMVLGTYVAFRCVLRNGKEEDKWTWQVWCGWTAVLYFIPLMNFQQLCFFSREIV
;
A
#
# COMPACT_ATOMS: atom_id res chain seq x y z
N MET A 1 -10.18 -3.49 4.91
CA MET A 1 -9.81 -2.09 4.64
C MET A 1 -9.05 -1.51 5.83
N THR A 2 -7.73 -1.71 5.92
CA THR A 2 -6.91 -1.11 6.99
C THR A 2 -6.01 0.03 6.50
N THR A 3 -5.85 0.20 5.18
CA THR A 3 -4.95 1.18 4.57
C THR A 3 -5.67 2.26 3.75
N MET A 4 -7.00 2.18 3.63
CA MET A 4 -7.78 3.08 2.76
C MET A 4 -7.81 4.53 3.25
N HIS A 5 -7.67 4.75 4.56
CA HIS A 5 -7.54 6.08 5.18
C HIS A 5 -6.27 6.86 4.77
N VAL A 6 -5.44 6.33 3.86
CA VAL A 6 -4.37 7.10 3.19
C VAL A 6 -4.93 8.29 2.38
N GLN A 7 -6.20 8.21 1.97
CA GLN A 7 -6.88 9.31 1.28
C GLN A 7 -7.01 10.56 2.17
N ASP A 8 -7.20 10.37 3.47
CA ASP A 8 -7.34 11.46 4.43
C ASP A 8 -6.05 12.29 4.55
N LEU A 9 -4.87 11.72 4.28
CA LEU A 9 -3.59 12.43 4.32
C LEU A 9 -3.47 13.53 3.24
N LYS A 10 -3.97 13.29 2.03
CA LYS A 10 -3.94 14.31 0.97
C LYS A 10 -5.02 15.37 1.16
N ASP A 11 -6.11 15.02 1.82
CA ASP A 11 -7.30 15.87 1.95
C ASP A 11 -7.33 16.67 3.28
N VAL A 12 -6.35 16.50 4.17
CA VAL A 12 -6.20 17.22 5.46
C VAL A 12 -6.54 18.71 5.38
N VAL A 13 -5.96 19.42 4.40
CA VAL A 13 -6.15 20.88 4.25
C VAL A 13 -7.60 21.22 3.89
N GLY A 14 -8.23 20.40 3.04
CA GLY A 14 -9.63 20.57 2.65
C GLY A 14 -10.60 20.15 3.75
N ASP A 15 -10.27 19.13 4.53
CA ASP A 15 -11.08 18.69 5.67
C ASP A 15 -11.00 19.69 6.82
N LYS A 16 -9.83 20.28 7.06
CA LYS A 16 -9.65 21.36 8.05
C LYS A 16 -10.47 22.59 7.73
N SER A 17 -10.52 23.03 6.47
CA SER A 17 -11.33 24.20 6.07
C SER A 17 -12.84 23.95 6.16
N ARG A 18 -13.26 22.68 6.14
CA ARG A 18 -14.66 22.24 6.28
C ARG A 18 -15.05 21.81 7.70
N GLY A 19 -14.11 21.83 8.65
CA GLY A 19 -14.35 21.40 10.03
C GLY A 19 -14.53 19.89 10.21
N ARG A 20 -13.99 19.06 9.30
CA ARG A 20 -14.07 17.59 9.39
C ARG A 20 -12.94 17.04 10.25
N GLY A 21 -13.29 16.22 11.24
CA GLY A 21 -12.33 15.49 12.06
C GLY A 21 -11.87 14.21 11.38
N THR A 22 -10.88 14.29 10.48
CA THR A 22 -10.24 13.11 9.90
C THR A 22 -9.15 12.56 10.84
N SER A 23 -8.74 11.29 10.65
CA SER A 23 -7.71 10.64 11.46
C SER A 23 -6.46 11.50 11.72
N PRO A 24 -5.85 12.16 10.72
CA PRO A 24 -4.68 13.02 10.95
C PRO A 24 -4.97 14.27 11.79
N LEU A 25 -6.22 14.79 11.76
CA LEU A 25 -6.62 15.95 12.57
C LEU A 25 -6.91 15.58 14.03
N VAL A 26 -7.40 14.37 14.28
CA VAL A 26 -7.83 13.91 15.62
C VAL A 26 -6.72 13.19 16.37
N LEU A 27 -6.00 12.28 15.70
CA LEU A 27 -4.93 11.45 16.29
C LEU A 27 -3.53 12.06 16.13
N GLY A 28 -3.42 13.10 15.30
CA GLY A 28 -2.16 13.70 14.88
C GLY A 28 -1.57 13.01 13.65
N GLU A 29 -0.85 13.79 12.84
CA GLU A 29 -0.31 13.35 11.56
C GLU A 29 0.68 12.19 11.72
N ARG A 30 1.57 12.25 12.72
CA ARG A 30 2.61 11.23 12.93
C ARG A 30 2.02 9.86 13.26
N VAL A 31 1.04 9.81 14.16
CA VAL A 31 0.36 8.55 14.55
C VAL A 31 -0.36 7.97 13.35
N THR A 32 -1.12 8.81 12.62
CA THR A 32 -1.86 8.38 11.42
C THR A 32 -0.95 7.77 10.36
N ARG A 33 0.22 8.36 10.13
CA ARG A 33 1.22 7.85 9.17
C ARG A 33 1.78 6.49 9.58
N TRP A 34 2.04 6.27 10.86
CA TRP A 34 2.47 4.95 11.35
C TRP A 34 1.37 3.90 11.26
N THR A 35 0.11 4.28 11.54
CA THR A 35 -1.04 3.37 11.36
C THR A 35 -1.29 2.97 9.91
N LEU A 36 -0.73 3.73 8.94
CA LEU A 36 -0.73 3.38 7.52
C LEU A 36 0.48 2.54 7.12
N ALA A 37 1.67 2.93 7.57
CA ALA A 37 2.92 2.27 7.21
C ALA A 37 2.94 0.81 7.65
N VAL A 38 2.48 0.52 8.89
CA VAL A 38 2.52 -0.84 9.45
C VAL A 38 1.63 -1.81 8.63
N PRO A 39 0.33 -1.54 8.38
CA PRO A 39 -0.47 -2.46 7.59
C PRO A 39 -0.01 -2.57 6.13
N VAL A 40 0.49 -1.50 5.50
CA VAL A 40 1.02 -1.57 4.12
C VAL A 40 2.20 -2.55 4.03
N LEU A 41 3.10 -2.54 5.01
CA LEU A 41 4.21 -3.50 5.07
C LEU A 41 3.73 -4.94 5.27
N LEU A 42 2.67 -5.14 6.06
CA LEU A 42 2.18 -6.47 6.40
C LEU A 42 1.34 -7.14 5.29
N TRP A 43 0.60 -6.37 4.50
CA TRP A 43 -0.30 -6.97 3.49
C TRP A 43 0.43 -7.72 2.38
N SER A 44 1.58 -7.24 1.92
CA SER A 44 2.35 -7.89 0.86
C SER A 44 2.81 -9.32 1.22
N PRO A 45 3.47 -9.55 2.38
CA PRO A 45 3.83 -10.91 2.80
C PRO A 45 2.62 -11.77 3.19
N ILE A 46 1.55 -11.19 3.74
CA ILE A 46 0.30 -11.94 4.02
C ILE A 46 -0.29 -12.48 2.70
N CYS A 47 -0.35 -11.66 1.65
CA CYS A 47 -0.80 -12.11 0.34
C CYS A 47 0.12 -13.20 -0.25
N ALA A 48 1.43 -13.07 -0.09
CA ALA A 48 2.39 -14.09 -0.50
C ALA A 48 2.15 -15.44 0.20
N LEU A 49 1.92 -15.42 1.52
CA LEU A 49 1.62 -16.60 2.34
C LEU A 49 0.31 -17.27 1.92
N VAL A 50 -0.78 -16.50 1.84
CA VAL A 50 -2.12 -17.03 1.53
C VAL A 50 -2.18 -17.62 0.12
N LEU A 51 -1.48 -17.02 -0.84
CA LEU A 51 -1.47 -17.48 -2.24
C LEU A 51 -0.31 -18.43 -2.56
N SER A 52 0.59 -18.70 -1.60
CA SER A 52 1.86 -19.41 -1.80
C SER A 52 2.69 -18.85 -2.97
N ALA A 53 2.59 -17.54 -3.21
CA ALA A 53 3.04 -16.87 -4.43
C ALA A 53 4.19 -15.89 -4.14
N TRP A 54 5.25 -16.38 -3.48
CA TRP A 54 6.34 -15.54 -2.99
C TRP A 54 7.06 -14.76 -4.09
N VAL A 55 7.29 -15.37 -5.25
CA VAL A 55 7.96 -14.73 -6.38
C VAL A 55 7.06 -13.66 -7.02
N ALA A 56 5.79 -13.98 -7.26
CA ALA A 56 4.80 -13.01 -7.77
C ALA A 56 4.57 -11.83 -6.82
N ALA A 57 4.80 -12.01 -5.51
CA ALA A 57 4.63 -10.97 -4.51
C ALA A 57 5.83 -10.01 -4.37
N ILE A 58 7.00 -10.30 -4.97
CA ILE A 58 8.20 -9.44 -4.87
C ILE A 58 7.91 -7.98 -5.27
N PRO A 59 7.25 -7.68 -6.42
CA PRO A 59 6.96 -6.31 -6.79
C PRO A 59 6.06 -5.60 -5.77
N ALA A 60 5.07 -6.32 -5.20
CA ALA A 60 4.20 -5.78 -4.16
C ALA A 60 4.98 -5.47 -2.87
N MET A 61 5.92 -6.33 -2.45
CA MET A 61 6.75 -6.10 -1.27
C MET A 61 7.66 -4.87 -1.44
N VAL A 62 8.27 -4.69 -2.61
CA VAL A 62 9.12 -3.53 -2.91
C VAL A 62 8.30 -2.24 -2.90
N LEU A 63 7.18 -2.22 -3.61
CA LEU A 63 6.28 -1.06 -3.66
C LEU A 63 5.67 -0.75 -2.29
N GLY A 64 5.23 -1.77 -1.54
CA GLY A 64 4.67 -1.59 -0.21
C GLY A 64 5.67 -1.02 0.78
N THR A 65 6.92 -1.51 0.74
CA THR A 65 8.01 -0.97 1.55
C THR A 65 8.31 0.48 1.21
N TYR A 66 8.34 0.80 -0.09
CA TYR A 66 8.54 2.17 -0.55
C TYR A 66 7.41 3.12 -0.10
N VAL A 67 6.15 2.69 -0.18
CA VAL A 67 5.00 3.46 0.33
C VAL A 67 5.13 3.71 1.83
N ALA A 68 5.42 2.67 2.61
CA ALA A 68 5.55 2.77 4.06
C ALA A 68 6.69 3.72 4.48
N PHE A 69 7.84 3.62 3.81
CA PHE A 69 8.97 4.51 4.03
C PHE A 69 8.61 5.98 3.74
N ARG A 70 7.90 6.25 2.63
CA ARG A 70 7.46 7.60 2.29
C ARG A 70 6.41 8.15 3.26
N CYS A 71 5.47 7.32 3.73
CA CYS A 71 4.50 7.72 4.75
C CYS A 71 5.16 8.26 6.03
N VAL A 72 6.26 7.64 6.47
CA VAL A 72 6.95 8.01 7.72
C VAL A 72 7.91 9.18 7.53
N LEU A 73 8.66 9.23 6.42
CA LEU A 73 9.78 10.16 6.26
C LEU A 73 9.47 11.43 5.48
N ARG A 74 8.48 11.43 4.59
CA ARG A 74 8.15 12.59 3.76
C ARG A 74 6.83 13.18 4.18
N ASN A 75 6.83 14.44 4.58
CA ASN A 75 5.64 15.18 4.94
C ASN A 75 5.37 16.33 3.94
N GLY A 76 4.10 16.69 3.82
CA GLY A 76 3.67 17.78 2.94
C GLY A 76 2.65 17.33 1.90
N LYS A 77 1.79 18.27 1.50
CA LYS A 77 0.62 18.03 0.64
C LYS A 77 0.97 17.37 -0.71
N GLU A 78 2.06 17.80 -1.35
CA GLU A 78 2.51 17.22 -2.62
C GLU A 78 3.07 15.81 -2.45
N GLU A 79 3.86 15.60 -1.39
CA GLU A 79 4.42 14.29 -1.05
C GLU A 79 3.32 13.29 -0.66
N ASP A 80 2.29 13.74 0.06
CA ASP A 80 1.15 12.92 0.46
C ASP A 80 0.29 12.54 -0.77
N LYS A 81 0.11 13.47 -1.73
CA LYS A 81 -0.52 13.17 -3.02
C LYS A 81 0.28 12.14 -3.82
N TRP A 82 1.60 12.29 -3.90
CA TRP A 82 2.47 11.32 -4.56
C TRP A 82 2.44 9.97 -3.84
N THR A 83 2.40 9.96 -2.50
CA THR A 83 2.31 8.73 -1.68
C THR A 83 1.00 7.99 -1.96
N TRP A 84 -0.11 8.72 -2.08
CA TRP A 84 -1.40 8.16 -2.49
C TRP A 84 -1.35 7.51 -3.88
N GLN A 85 -0.72 8.16 -4.88
CA GLN A 85 -0.60 7.59 -6.23
C GLN A 85 0.20 6.28 -6.24
N VAL A 86 1.31 6.25 -5.50
CA VAL A 86 2.13 5.02 -5.39
C VAL A 86 1.39 3.94 -4.61
N TRP A 87 0.61 4.30 -3.58
CA TRP A 87 -0.27 3.36 -2.89
C TRP A 87 -1.36 2.77 -3.81
N CYS A 88 -1.92 3.57 -4.73
CA CYS A 88 -2.83 3.08 -5.76
C CYS A 88 -2.13 2.08 -6.70
N GLY A 89 -0.88 2.36 -7.10
CA GLY A 89 -0.07 1.41 -7.87
C GLY A 89 0.20 0.11 -7.10
N TRP A 90 0.58 0.21 -5.83
CA TRP A 90 0.80 -0.94 -4.95
C TRP A 90 -0.45 -1.81 -4.79
N THR A 91 -1.62 -1.20 -4.56
CA THR A 91 -2.89 -1.94 -4.46
C THR A 91 -3.24 -2.62 -5.78
N ALA A 92 -3.04 -1.97 -6.93
CA ALA A 92 -3.20 -2.63 -8.23
C ALA A 92 -2.30 -3.87 -8.36
N VAL A 93 -1.01 -3.75 -8.02
CA VAL A 93 -0.07 -4.87 -8.06
C VAL A 93 -0.50 -6.02 -7.13
N LEU A 94 -0.99 -5.73 -5.92
CA LEU A 94 -1.53 -6.76 -5.02
C LEU A 94 -2.65 -7.57 -5.69
N TYR A 95 -3.56 -6.90 -6.40
CA TYR A 95 -4.64 -7.58 -7.13
C TYR A 95 -4.15 -8.39 -8.33
N PHE A 96 -2.97 -8.08 -8.89
CA PHE A 96 -2.37 -8.85 -9.98
C PHE A 96 -1.60 -10.10 -9.52
N ILE A 97 -1.27 -10.24 -8.22
CA ILE A 97 -0.53 -11.41 -7.70
C ILE A 97 -1.16 -12.76 -8.10
N PRO A 98 -2.49 -12.99 -7.94
CA PRO A 98 -3.10 -14.27 -8.32
C PRO A 98 -2.93 -14.58 -9.81
N LEU A 99 -3.01 -13.56 -10.68
CA LEU A 99 -2.84 -13.70 -12.12
C LEU A 99 -1.41 -14.08 -12.48
N MET A 100 -0.43 -13.41 -11.87
CA MET A 100 0.99 -13.71 -12.07
C MET A 100 1.35 -15.12 -11.57
N ASN A 101 0.80 -15.52 -10.42
CA ASN A 101 1.02 -16.86 -9.87
C ASN A 101 0.49 -17.96 -10.80
N PHE A 102 -0.71 -17.78 -11.36
CA PHE A 102 -1.28 -18.73 -12.32
C PHE A 102 -0.41 -18.88 -13.57
N GLN A 103 0.11 -17.75 -14.09
CA GLN A 103 0.97 -17.76 -15.26
C GLN A 103 2.32 -18.45 -14.99
N GLN A 104 2.89 -18.28 -13.79
CA GLN A 104 4.11 -18.97 -13.35
C GLN A 104 3.92 -20.48 -13.23
N LEU A 105 2.78 -20.93 -12.66
CA LEU A 105 2.45 -22.35 -12.55
C LEU A 105 2.30 -22.99 -13.95
N CYS A 106 1.61 -22.33 -14.88
CA CYS A 106 1.50 -22.80 -16.26
C CYS A 106 2.84 -22.84 -17.00
N PHE A 107 3.72 -21.86 -16.76
CA PHE A 107 5.05 -21.83 -17.38
C PHE A 107 5.92 -22.97 -16.85
N PHE A 108 5.97 -23.16 -15.53
CA PHE A 108 6.74 -24.24 -14.90
C PHE A 108 6.25 -25.63 -15.33
N SER A 109 4.94 -25.81 -15.50
CA SER A 109 4.38 -27.08 -16.01
C SER A 109 4.76 -27.38 -17.46
N ARG A 110 5.12 -26.38 -18.28
CA ARG A 110 5.55 -26.60 -19.69
C ARG A 110 7.01 -26.98 -19.83
N GLU A 111 7.88 -26.65 -18.88
CA GLU A 111 9.30 -27.01 -18.95
C GLU A 111 9.60 -28.43 -18.43
N ILE A 112 8.62 -29.09 -17.80
CA ILE A 112 8.78 -30.43 -17.22
C ILE A 112 8.25 -31.55 -18.15
N VAL A 113 7.53 -31.20 -19.23
CA VAL A 113 7.02 -32.14 -20.24
C VAL A 113 7.85 -32.04 -21.51
#